data_AF-A0A3R0CCA8-F1
#
_entry.id   AF-A0A3R0CCA8-F1
#
_cell.length_a   1.000
_cell.length_b   1.000
_cell.length_c   1.000
_cell.angle_alpha   90.00
_cell.angle_beta   90.00
_cell.angle_gamma   90.00
#
_symmetry.space_group_name_H-M   'P 1'
#
loop_
_entity.id
_entity.type
_entity.pdbx_description
1 polymer ?
#
loop_
_entity_poly.entity_id
_entity_poly.type
_entity_poly.pdbx_seq_one_letter_code
_entity_poly.pdbx_strand_id
1 'polypeptide(L)'
;MVKLVSSGRGKISYLEKRLSDNNYHFPSSPADKDYPAYQQRVIRSFISAGGQEQTINTFLAETDRLYAEAFPSENELKWYHHDPRASLWLVCELYEELKSNRDENSASYLSPTSLQPAHNVRMDAIRCCIDDWPLMLFTPAYFLKKKSIEWADLLDKHNLFRDVNARSVDVCSWLKNHIHEKTDISLNRTCGNTPEEVMAWCYASYFIWRKNNLHSPDTVELFIRKFKSAWSTQKNRIKNKMEKKLKPLNVNISQEAHDMLRHIATEEGISNNRVIESALMLIYKNKTKK
;
A
#
# COMPACT_ATOMS: atom_id res chain seq x y z
N MET A 1 20.37 21.44 -6.74
CA MET A 1 19.57 21.39 -7.98
C MET A 1 18.65 20.19 -7.85
N VAL A 2 17.34 20.43 -7.69
CA VAL A 2 16.34 19.38 -7.47
C VAL A 2 16.02 18.76 -8.82
N LYS A 3 16.30 17.47 -9.02
CA LYS A 3 15.89 16.76 -10.23
C LYS A 3 14.37 16.55 -10.15
N LEU A 4 13.66 17.11 -11.11
CA LEU A 4 12.24 16.83 -11.36
C LEU A 4 12.16 15.51 -12.14
N VAL A 5 11.20 14.65 -11.81
CA VAL A 5 10.99 13.39 -12.54
C VAL A 5 10.64 13.71 -13.99
N SER A 6 11.59 13.46 -14.88
CA SER A 6 11.51 13.82 -16.29
C SER A 6 10.71 12.78 -17.07
N SER A 7 9.39 12.88 -16.99
CA SER A 7 8.52 12.59 -18.13
C SER A 7 8.31 13.95 -18.79
N GLY A 8 9.07 14.30 -19.84
CA GLY A 8 8.92 15.61 -20.50
C GLY A 8 7.47 15.90 -20.91
N ARG A 9 6.63 14.87 -21.01
CA ARG A 9 5.20 14.94 -21.28
C ARG A 9 4.41 15.68 -20.20
N GLY A 10 4.62 15.45 -18.90
CA GLY A 10 3.86 16.17 -17.85
C GLY A 10 4.06 17.69 -17.92
N LYS A 11 5.31 18.11 -18.21
CA LYS A 11 5.64 19.52 -18.42
C LYS A 11 5.06 20.09 -19.73
N ILE A 12 4.99 19.28 -20.79
CA ILE A 12 4.29 19.62 -22.04
C ILE A 12 2.79 19.83 -21.78
N SER A 13 2.11 18.86 -21.14
CA SER A 13 0.68 18.93 -20.82
C SER A 13 0.36 20.16 -19.96
N TYR A 14 1.22 20.48 -18.98
CA TYR A 14 1.06 21.68 -18.16
C TYR A 14 1.15 22.97 -18.98
N LEU A 15 2.14 23.07 -19.88
CA LEU A 15 2.30 24.22 -20.75
C LEU A 15 1.12 24.34 -21.74
N GLU A 16 0.69 23.25 -22.38
CA GLU A 16 -0.51 23.21 -23.24
C GLU A 16 -1.76 23.74 -22.54
N LYS A 17 -1.98 23.30 -21.30
CA LYS A 17 -3.13 23.72 -20.51
C LYS A 17 -3.05 25.20 -20.15
N ARG A 18 -1.88 25.68 -19.70
CA ARG A 18 -1.63 27.10 -19.43
C ARG A 18 -1.81 27.97 -20.67
N LEU A 19 -1.35 27.52 -21.84
CA LEU A 19 -1.58 28.22 -23.10
C LEU A 19 -3.08 28.29 -23.41
N SER A 20 -3.80 27.18 -23.29
CA SER A 20 -5.24 27.11 -23.54
C SER A 20 -6.04 28.01 -22.59
N ASP A 21 -5.70 28.02 -21.30
CA ASP A 21 -6.32 28.89 -20.27
C ASP A 21 -6.08 30.39 -20.56
N ASN A 22 -5.06 30.72 -21.35
CA ASN A 22 -4.74 32.08 -21.80
C ASN A 22 -5.17 32.35 -23.25
N ASN A 23 -6.06 31.51 -23.81
CA ASN A 23 -6.59 31.59 -25.18
C ASN A 23 -5.54 31.42 -26.29
N TYR A 24 -4.42 30.76 -26.00
CA TYR A 24 -3.44 30.34 -27.00
C TYR A 24 -3.67 28.87 -27.39
N HIS A 25 -3.86 28.61 -28.68
CA HIS A 25 -4.10 27.27 -29.21
C HIS A 25 -2.87 26.73 -29.94
N PHE A 26 -1.93 26.17 -29.16
CA PHE A 26 -0.73 25.52 -29.68
C PHE A 26 -0.64 24.09 -29.16
N PRO A 27 -1.49 23.14 -29.60
CA PRO A 27 -1.43 21.77 -29.12
C PRO A 27 -0.08 21.14 -29.45
N SER A 28 0.42 20.31 -28.54
CA SER A 28 1.57 19.41 -28.73
C SER A 28 1.30 18.42 -29.85
N SER A 29 2.38 17.97 -30.48
CA SER A 29 2.35 17.08 -31.63
C SER A 29 3.32 15.93 -31.39
N PRO A 30 3.15 14.79 -32.11
CA PRO A 30 4.14 13.70 -32.06
C PRO A 30 5.56 14.12 -32.47
N ALA A 31 5.74 15.28 -33.12
CA ALA A 31 7.04 15.83 -33.48
C ALA A 31 7.76 16.49 -32.29
N ASP A 32 7.05 16.83 -31.22
CA ASP A 32 7.59 17.42 -30.00
C ASP A 32 8.14 16.30 -29.10
N LYS A 33 9.38 15.90 -29.39
CA LYS A 33 10.05 14.78 -28.70
C LYS A 33 10.26 15.04 -27.21
N ASP A 34 10.41 16.30 -26.82
CA ASP A 34 10.64 16.74 -25.45
C ASP A 34 10.10 18.16 -25.20
N TYR A 35 10.14 18.58 -23.94
CA TYR A 35 9.66 19.89 -23.52
C TYR A 35 10.40 21.05 -24.20
N PRO A 36 11.75 21.06 -24.31
CA PRO A 36 12.46 22.10 -25.06
C PRO A 36 12.01 22.22 -26.52
N ALA A 37 11.82 21.10 -27.23
CA ALA A 37 11.35 21.10 -28.62
C ALA A 37 9.95 21.74 -28.73
N TYR A 38 9.04 21.35 -27.84
CA TYR A 38 7.71 21.93 -27.77
C TYR A 38 7.73 23.44 -27.48
N GLN A 39 8.51 23.85 -26.48
CA GLN A 39 8.68 25.25 -26.10
C GLN A 39 9.19 26.11 -27.27
N GLN A 40 10.19 25.62 -28.01
CA GLN A 40 10.70 26.30 -29.20
C GLN A 40 9.65 26.43 -30.31
N ARG A 41 8.81 25.42 -30.50
CA ARG A 41 7.70 25.48 -31.47
C ARG A 41 6.65 26.52 -31.05
N VAL A 42 6.31 26.59 -29.77
CA VAL A 42 5.40 27.60 -29.22
C VAL A 42 5.97 29.01 -29.46
N ILE A 43 7.25 29.25 -29.15
CA ILE A 43 7.92 30.54 -29.40
C ILE A 43 7.82 30.95 -30.88
N ARG A 44 8.21 30.04 -31.79
CA ARG A 44 8.17 30.32 -33.24
C ARG A 44 6.76 30.62 -33.73
N SER A 45 5.77 29.87 -33.24
CA SER A 45 4.37 30.03 -33.63
C SER A 45 3.80 31.36 -33.12
N PHE A 46 4.14 31.74 -31.88
CA PHE A 46 3.74 33.00 -31.28
C PHE A 46 4.34 34.22 -32.00
N ILE A 47 5.64 34.17 -32.32
CA ILE A 47 6.32 35.24 -33.07
C ILE A 47 5.77 35.35 -34.49
N SER A 48 5.51 34.22 -35.15
CA SER A 48 4.93 34.20 -36.51
C SER A 48 3.52 34.80 -36.56
N ALA A 49 2.78 34.75 -35.45
CA ALA A 49 1.48 35.39 -35.30
C ALA A 49 1.56 36.91 -34.97
N GLY A 50 2.76 37.50 -34.98
CA GLY A 50 2.99 38.91 -34.66
C GLY A 50 3.22 39.20 -33.18
N GLY A 51 3.37 38.16 -32.35
CA GLY A 51 3.64 38.30 -30.93
C GLY A 51 5.08 38.75 -30.63
N GLN A 52 5.26 39.47 -29.51
CA GLN A 52 6.57 39.93 -29.05
C GLN A 52 7.33 38.80 -28.35
N GLU A 53 8.58 38.57 -28.75
CA GLU A 53 9.45 37.52 -28.18
C GLU A 53 9.59 37.65 -26.65
N GLN A 54 9.74 38.88 -26.15
CA GLN A 54 9.86 39.13 -24.71
C GLN A 54 8.62 38.65 -23.94
N THR A 55 7.42 38.86 -24.48
CA THR A 55 6.15 38.47 -23.83
C THR A 55 6.06 36.95 -23.68
N ILE A 56 6.35 36.19 -24.75
CA ILE A 56 6.28 34.73 -24.69
C ILE A 56 7.38 34.15 -23.80
N ASN A 57 8.58 34.73 -23.82
CA ASN A 57 9.67 34.28 -22.95
C ASN A 57 9.34 34.53 -21.46
N THR A 58 8.73 35.67 -21.12
CA THR A 58 8.25 35.92 -19.75
C THR A 58 7.15 34.94 -19.35
N PHE A 59 6.19 34.66 -20.23
CA PHE A 59 5.12 33.68 -19.97
C PHE A 59 5.66 32.27 -19.73
N LEU A 60 6.63 31.84 -20.54
CA LEU A 60 7.26 30.52 -20.42
C LEU A 60 8.09 30.40 -19.14
N ALA A 61 8.86 31.45 -18.79
CA ALA A 61 9.62 31.48 -17.55
C ALA A 61 8.72 31.41 -16.31
N GLU A 62 7.60 32.13 -16.32
CA GLU A 62 6.62 32.08 -15.23
C GLU A 62 5.93 30.70 -15.17
N THR A 63 5.60 30.12 -16.32
CA THR A 63 5.01 28.77 -16.38
C THR A 63 5.98 27.71 -15.86
N ASP A 64 7.27 27.82 -16.18
CA ASP A 64 8.32 26.95 -15.64
C ASP A 64 8.45 27.07 -14.11
N ARG A 65 8.42 28.31 -13.60
CA ARG A 65 8.46 28.58 -12.16
C ARG A 65 7.27 27.96 -11.44
N LEU A 66 6.06 28.20 -11.95
CA LEU A 66 4.83 27.64 -11.37
C LEU A 66 4.80 26.11 -11.43
N TYR A 67 5.27 25.51 -12.52
CA TYR A 67 5.42 24.06 -12.62
C TYR A 67 6.35 23.52 -11.53
N ALA A 68 7.51 24.14 -11.34
CA ALA A 68 8.47 23.72 -10.32
C ALA A 68 7.94 23.87 -8.88
N GLU A 69 7.04 24.82 -8.63
CA GLU A 69 6.39 25.04 -7.33
C GLU A 69 5.19 24.10 -7.10
N ALA A 70 4.48 23.73 -8.17
CA ALA A 70 3.27 22.91 -8.07
C ALA A 70 3.54 21.40 -8.09
N PHE A 71 4.61 20.95 -8.75
CA PHE A 71 4.91 19.53 -8.94
C PHE A 71 5.94 19.02 -7.94
N PRO A 72 5.78 17.77 -7.46
CA PRO A 72 6.66 17.19 -6.45
C PRO A 72 8.08 16.96 -6.99
N SER A 73 9.07 17.17 -6.13
CA SER A 73 10.46 16.79 -6.38
C SER A 73 10.70 15.30 -6.24
N GLU A 74 11.78 14.77 -6.84
CA GLU A 74 12.19 13.36 -6.62
C GLU A 74 12.30 12.98 -5.14
N ASN A 75 12.77 13.89 -4.28
CA ASN A 75 12.88 13.65 -2.85
C ASN A 75 11.50 13.46 -2.19
N GLU A 76 10.49 14.22 -2.62
CA GLU A 76 9.12 14.12 -2.13
C GLU A 76 8.41 12.84 -2.59
N LEU A 77 8.97 12.12 -3.58
CA LEU A 77 8.43 10.84 -4.06
C LEU A 77 9.09 9.62 -3.40
N LYS A 78 10.23 9.79 -2.72
CA LYS A 78 11.03 8.68 -2.17
C LYS A 78 10.26 7.78 -1.20
N TRP A 79 9.31 8.33 -0.45
CA TRP A 79 8.61 7.61 0.61
C TRP A 79 7.73 6.46 0.10
N TYR A 80 7.28 6.51 -1.16
CA TYR A 80 6.49 5.42 -1.77
C TYR A 80 7.20 4.71 -2.92
N HIS A 81 8.27 5.29 -3.49
CA HIS A 81 8.94 4.77 -4.69
C HIS A 81 9.53 3.37 -4.53
N HIS A 82 9.94 3.00 -3.32
CA HIS A 82 10.52 1.69 -3.01
C HIS A 82 9.73 0.94 -1.93
N ASP A 83 8.52 1.41 -1.61
CA ASP A 83 7.67 0.78 -0.61
C ASP A 83 6.35 0.33 -1.27
N PRO A 84 6.21 -0.97 -1.58
CA PRO A 84 4.98 -1.52 -2.16
C PRO A 84 3.74 -1.21 -1.32
N ARG A 85 3.87 -1.15 0.02
CA ARG A 85 2.76 -0.86 0.94
C ARG A 85 2.31 0.58 0.79
N ALA A 86 3.26 1.50 0.80
CA ALA A 86 2.99 2.93 0.64
C ALA A 86 2.38 3.22 -0.74
N SER A 87 2.93 2.61 -1.80
CA SER A 87 2.40 2.81 -3.17
C SER A 87 0.95 2.34 -3.32
N LEU A 88 0.59 1.18 -2.77
CA LEU A 88 -0.79 0.68 -2.87
C LEU A 88 -1.76 1.52 -2.04
N TRP A 89 -1.35 1.92 -0.83
CA TRP A 89 -2.15 2.83 -0.02
C TRP A 89 -2.36 4.19 -0.72
N LEU A 90 -1.29 4.77 -1.28
CA LEU A 90 -1.35 6.03 -2.01
C LEU A 90 -2.28 5.96 -3.23
N VAL A 91 -2.21 4.87 -4.00
CA VAL A 91 -3.15 4.63 -5.13
C VAL A 91 -4.61 4.69 -4.67
N CYS A 92 -4.92 4.12 -3.51
CA CYS A 92 -6.28 4.15 -2.98
C CYS A 92 -6.71 5.57 -2.60
N GLU A 93 -5.85 6.29 -1.88
CA GLU A 93 -6.12 7.67 -1.46
C GLU A 93 -6.27 8.62 -2.66
N LEU A 94 -5.40 8.49 -3.67
CA LEU A 94 -5.50 9.27 -4.91
C LEU A 94 -6.81 8.98 -5.66
N TYR A 95 -7.18 7.71 -5.79
CA TYR A 95 -8.40 7.32 -6.49
C TYR A 95 -9.65 7.89 -5.82
N GLU A 96 -9.77 7.78 -4.50
CA GLU A 96 -10.92 8.33 -3.76
C GLU A 96 -10.98 9.86 -3.83
N GLU A 97 -9.83 10.53 -3.75
CA GLU A 97 -9.75 12.00 -3.87
C GLU A 97 -10.21 12.47 -5.26
N LEU A 98 -9.69 11.87 -6.34
CA LEU A 98 -10.04 12.26 -7.71
C LEU A 98 -11.50 11.96 -8.04
N LYS A 99 -12.00 10.80 -7.60
CA LYS A 99 -13.40 10.42 -7.77
C LYS A 99 -14.34 11.38 -7.03
N SER A 100 -13.98 11.78 -5.81
CA SER A 100 -14.76 12.77 -5.04
C SER A 100 -14.82 14.13 -5.74
N ASN A 101 -13.76 14.48 -6.46
CA ASN A 101 -13.66 15.71 -7.25
C ASN A 101 -14.19 15.58 -8.70
N ARG A 102 -14.82 14.45 -9.06
CA ARG A 102 -15.39 14.17 -10.39
C ARG A 102 -14.37 14.22 -11.55
N ASP A 103 -13.10 13.94 -11.27
CA ASP A 103 -12.08 13.79 -12.32
C ASP A 103 -11.97 12.31 -12.76
N GLU A 104 -12.83 11.91 -13.70
CA GLU A 104 -12.91 10.53 -14.19
C GLU A 104 -11.68 10.12 -15.02
N ASN A 105 -11.06 11.07 -15.73
CA ASN A 105 -9.93 10.80 -16.60
C ASN A 105 -8.71 10.39 -15.77
N SER A 106 -8.31 11.21 -14.79
CA SER A 106 -7.17 10.91 -13.92
C SER A 106 -7.44 9.72 -13.01
N ALA A 107 -8.69 9.56 -12.53
CA ALA A 107 -9.07 8.42 -11.69
C ALA A 107 -9.00 7.08 -12.44
N SER A 108 -9.20 7.08 -13.76
CA SER A 108 -9.19 5.86 -14.58
C SER A 108 -7.85 5.10 -14.51
N TYR A 109 -6.72 5.82 -14.44
CA TYR A 109 -5.39 5.24 -14.27
C TYR A 109 -5.26 4.42 -12.98
N LEU A 110 -6.03 4.80 -11.95
CA LEU A 110 -5.97 4.22 -10.62
C LEU A 110 -7.13 3.27 -10.34
N SER A 111 -7.89 2.91 -11.37
CA SER A 111 -9.12 2.12 -11.25
C SER A 111 -8.89 0.81 -10.48
N PRO A 112 -9.72 0.51 -9.47
CA PRO A 112 -9.60 -0.72 -8.70
C PRO A 112 -9.80 -2.00 -9.51
N THR A 113 -10.56 -1.95 -10.61
CA THR A 113 -10.85 -3.09 -11.47
C THR A 113 -9.78 -3.36 -12.51
N SER A 114 -9.03 -2.32 -12.92
CA SER A 114 -8.12 -2.39 -14.07
C SER A 114 -6.65 -2.38 -13.65
N LEU A 115 -6.33 -1.76 -12.52
CA LEU A 115 -4.95 -1.62 -12.08
C LEU A 115 -4.41 -2.94 -11.51
N GLN A 116 -3.35 -3.45 -12.14
CA GLN A 116 -2.69 -4.68 -11.71
C GLN A 116 -2.01 -4.52 -10.35
N PRO A 117 -1.94 -5.59 -9.54
CA PRO A 117 -1.43 -5.54 -8.19
C PRO A 117 0.10 -5.48 -8.11
N ALA A 118 0.82 -5.17 -9.18
CA ALA A 118 2.28 -5.10 -9.17
C ALA A 118 2.77 -3.68 -8.86
N HIS A 119 3.76 -3.55 -7.96
CA HIS A 119 4.30 -2.27 -7.52
C HIS A 119 4.78 -1.37 -8.67
N ASN A 120 5.54 -1.90 -9.62
CA ASN A 120 6.01 -1.13 -10.79
C ASN A 120 4.87 -0.56 -11.62
N VAL A 121 3.79 -1.33 -11.84
CA VAL A 121 2.60 -0.87 -12.56
C VAL A 121 1.91 0.26 -11.79
N ARG A 122 1.81 0.15 -10.46
CA ARG A 122 1.28 1.23 -9.62
C ARG A 122 2.12 2.50 -9.69
N MET A 123 3.45 2.38 -9.75
CA MET A 123 4.35 3.53 -9.88
C MET A 123 4.12 4.30 -11.17
N ASP A 124 3.99 3.60 -12.29
CA ASP A 124 3.66 4.22 -13.58
C ASP A 124 2.27 4.88 -13.55
N ALA A 125 1.27 4.22 -12.95
CA ALA A 125 -0.08 4.77 -12.83
C ALA A 125 -0.14 6.04 -11.95
N ILE A 126 0.55 6.03 -10.80
CA ILE A 126 0.69 7.23 -9.94
C ILE A 126 1.36 8.35 -10.72
N ARG A 127 2.42 8.06 -11.49
CA ARG A 127 3.10 9.07 -12.31
C ARG A 127 2.15 9.68 -13.34
N CYS A 128 1.43 8.87 -14.12
CA CYS A 128 0.47 9.38 -15.11
C CYS A 128 -0.62 10.25 -14.45
N CYS A 129 -1.10 9.83 -13.28
CA CYS A 129 -2.06 10.61 -12.48
C CYS A 129 -1.51 11.97 -12.02
N ILE A 130 -0.22 12.05 -11.66
CA ILE A 130 0.42 13.32 -11.29
C ILE A 130 0.66 14.20 -12.53
N ASP A 131 1.08 13.61 -13.65
CA ASP A 131 1.33 14.34 -14.89
C ASP A 131 0.04 14.98 -15.44
N ASP A 132 -1.10 14.27 -15.34
CA ASP A 132 -2.41 14.73 -15.80
C ASP A 132 -3.23 15.44 -14.69
N TRP A 133 -2.57 15.87 -13.61
CA TRP A 133 -3.25 16.38 -12.42
C TRP A 133 -4.25 17.52 -12.73
N PRO A 134 -5.49 17.46 -12.19
CA PRO A 134 -6.49 18.49 -12.43
C PRO A 134 -6.10 19.81 -11.74
N LEU A 135 -5.70 20.80 -12.55
CA LEU A 135 -5.29 22.15 -12.09
C LEU A 135 -6.32 22.92 -11.23
N MET A 136 -7.59 22.50 -11.23
CA MET A 136 -8.63 23.13 -10.38
C MET A 136 -8.59 22.65 -8.93
N LEU A 137 -7.81 21.61 -8.64
CA LEU A 137 -7.57 21.13 -7.27
C LEU A 137 -6.35 21.83 -6.66
N PHE A 138 -6.02 21.46 -5.43
CA PHE A 138 -4.70 21.77 -4.84
C PHE A 138 -3.57 21.18 -5.69
N THR A 139 -2.35 21.65 -5.49
CA THR A 139 -1.19 21.18 -6.26
C THR A 139 -0.85 19.72 -5.92
N PRO A 140 -0.34 18.92 -6.89
CA PRO A 140 0.06 17.55 -6.62
C PRO A 140 1.17 17.47 -5.56
N ALA A 141 2.10 18.44 -5.50
CA ALA A 141 3.10 18.53 -4.45
C ALA A 141 2.47 18.66 -3.05
N TYR A 142 1.47 19.54 -2.90
CA TYR A 142 0.75 19.71 -1.63
C TYR A 142 0.09 18.41 -1.18
N PHE A 143 -0.59 17.72 -2.10
CA PHE A 143 -1.26 16.45 -1.80
C PHE A 143 -0.28 15.39 -1.33
N LEU A 144 0.79 15.17 -2.09
CA LEU A 144 1.76 14.13 -1.80
C LEU A 144 2.49 14.39 -0.49
N LYS A 145 2.80 15.66 -0.19
CA LYS A 145 3.35 16.05 1.12
C LYS A 145 2.39 15.77 2.27
N LYS A 146 1.10 16.08 2.10
CA LYS A 146 0.08 15.74 3.11
C LYS A 146 0.00 14.24 3.32
N LYS A 147 0.00 13.45 2.24
CA LYS A 147 -0.05 11.98 2.30
C LYS A 147 1.21 11.34 2.84
N SER A 148 2.40 11.92 2.59
CA SER A 148 3.64 11.42 3.19
C SER A 148 3.63 11.56 4.71
N ILE A 149 3.09 12.68 5.23
CA ILE A 149 2.95 12.90 6.67
C ILE A 149 1.91 11.92 7.26
N GLU A 150 0.77 11.77 6.60
CA GLU A 150 -0.27 10.82 7.02
C GLU A 150 0.25 9.37 7.04
N TRP A 151 0.97 8.95 6.01
CA TRP A 151 1.61 7.63 5.95
C TRP A 151 2.61 7.42 7.09
N ALA A 152 3.46 8.42 7.36
CA ALA A 152 4.42 8.35 8.46
C ALA A 152 3.72 8.22 9.83
N ASP A 153 2.66 8.99 10.07
CA ASP A 153 1.87 8.94 11.30
C ASP A 153 1.18 7.57 11.48
N LEU A 154 0.61 7.02 10.41
CA LEU A 154 0.03 5.67 10.40
C LEU A 154 1.07 4.60 10.75
N LEU A 155 2.29 4.71 10.22
CA LEU A 155 3.37 3.77 10.52
C LEU A 155 3.94 3.94 11.94
N ASP A 156 3.92 5.14 12.49
CA ASP A 156 4.41 5.42 13.84
C ASP A 156 3.42 4.94 14.91
N LYS A 157 2.16 5.38 14.80
CA LYS A 157 1.16 5.18 15.86
C LYS A 157 0.28 3.95 15.66
N HIS A 158 0.14 3.48 14.43
CA HIS A 158 -0.91 2.52 14.06
C HIS A 158 -0.40 1.30 13.31
N ASN A 159 0.91 1.04 13.32
CA ASN A 159 1.51 -0.09 12.63
C ASN A 159 1.28 -1.44 13.30
N LEU A 160 0.08 -1.98 13.10
CA LEU A 160 -0.38 -3.25 13.67
C LEU A 160 0.46 -4.46 13.21
N PHE A 161 1.00 -4.39 11.99
CA PHE A 161 1.68 -5.52 11.35
C PHE A 161 3.22 -5.46 11.47
N ARG A 162 3.76 -4.53 12.27
CA ARG A 162 5.22 -4.36 12.45
C ARG A 162 5.95 -5.67 12.77
N ASP A 163 5.34 -6.50 13.61
CA ASP A 163 5.92 -7.77 14.07
C ASP A 163 5.49 -8.98 13.24
N VAL A 164 4.83 -8.77 12.11
CA VAL A 164 4.42 -9.82 11.18
C VAL A 164 5.53 -10.01 10.15
N ASN A 165 6.33 -11.06 10.33
CA ASN A 165 7.44 -11.34 9.42
C ASN A 165 6.92 -11.90 8.09
N ALA A 166 6.92 -11.06 7.06
CA ALA A 166 6.43 -11.38 5.72
C ALA A 166 7.31 -12.37 4.94
N ARG A 167 8.49 -12.75 5.43
CA ARG A 167 9.40 -13.65 4.69
C ARG A 167 8.86 -15.08 4.51
N SER A 168 7.79 -15.45 5.22
CA SER A 168 7.14 -16.75 5.10
C SER A 168 5.80 -16.63 4.38
N VAL A 169 5.62 -17.37 3.29
CA VAL A 169 4.37 -17.44 2.50
C VAL A 169 3.19 -17.89 3.39
N ASP A 170 3.43 -18.78 4.35
CA ASP A 170 2.40 -19.24 5.32
C ASP A 170 1.89 -18.08 6.19
N VAL A 171 2.75 -17.12 6.56
CA VAL A 171 2.38 -15.96 7.39
C VAL A 171 1.56 -14.95 6.59
N CYS A 172 2.00 -14.63 5.37
CA CYS A 172 1.26 -13.72 4.48
C CYS A 172 -0.11 -14.27 4.13
N SER A 173 -0.19 -15.57 3.81
CA SER A 173 -1.47 -16.24 3.50
C SER A 173 -2.40 -16.23 4.71
N TRP A 174 -1.89 -16.52 5.92
CA TRP A 174 -2.67 -16.43 7.14
C TRP A 174 -3.18 -15.01 7.38
N LEU A 175 -2.33 -13.98 7.24
CA LEU A 175 -2.73 -12.59 7.47
C LEU A 175 -3.80 -12.15 6.48
N LYS A 176 -3.62 -12.47 5.19
CA LYS A 176 -4.62 -12.20 4.15
C LYS A 176 -5.96 -12.82 4.49
N ASN A 177 -5.99 -14.10 4.84
CA ASN A 177 -7.23 -14.80 5.19
C ASN A 177 -7.83 -14.23 6.48
N HIS A 178 -7.01 -13.86 7.48
CA HIS A 178 -7.51 -13.22 8.69
C HIS A 178 -8.21 -11.90 8.40
N ILE A 179 -7.63 -11.04 7.54
CA ILE A 179 -8.25 -9.79 7.12
C ILE A 179 -9.49 -10.04 6.24
N HIS A 180 -9.47 -11.05 5.38
CA HIS A 180 -10.59 -11.30 4.48
C HIS A 180 -11.79 -11.96 5.18
N GLU A 181 -11.57 -12.92 6.06
CA GLU A 181 -12.63 -13.73 6.69
C GLU A 181 -13.19 -13.12 7.98
N LYS A 182 -12.35 -12.40 8.74
CA LYS A 182 -12.74 -11.94 10.09
C LYS A 182 -13.23 -10.50 10.11
N THR A 183 -13.19 -9.80 8.97
CA THR A 183 -13.48 -8.38 8.91
C THR A 183 -14.00 -7.91 7.56
N ASP A 184 -14.90 -6.92 7.57
CA ASP A 184 -15.32 -6.16 6.37
C ASP A 184 -14.22 -5.19 5.87
N ILE A 185 -12.95 -5.52 6.13
CA ILE A 185 -11.77 -4.72 5.80
C ILE A 185 -11.35 -4.91 4.34
N SER A 186 -11.98 -5.85 3.61
CA SER A 186 -11.56 -6.21 2.25
C SER A 186 -11.48 -5.00 1.33
N LEU A 187 -10.26 -4.68 0.90
CA LEU A 187 -10.05 -3.66 -0.11
C LEU A 187 -10.66 -4.14 -1.43
N ASN A 188 -11.40 -3.27 -2.11
CA ASN A 188 -11.96 -3.54 -3.43
C ASN A 188 -10.86 -3.48 -4.52
N ARG A 189 -9.74 -4.19 -4.34
CA ARG A 189 -8.61 -4.27 -5.26
C ARG A 189 -8.04 -5.68 -5.24
N THR A 190 -7.59 -6.14 -6.40
CA THR A 190 -6.93 -7.44 -6.54
C THR A 190 -5.68 -7.49 -5.65
N CYS A 191 -5.56 -8.54 -4.85
CA CYS A 191 -4.38 -8.80 -4.03
C CYS A 191 -3.32 -9.55 -4.87
N GLY A 192 -2.08 -9.09 -4.86
CA GLY A 192 -0.97 -9.78 -5.53
C GLY A 192 -0.59 -11.09 -4.83
N ASN A 193 0.23 -11.90 -5.50
CA ASN A 193 0.59 -13.24 -5.04
C ASN A 193 1.94 -13.31 -4.31
N THR A 194 2.79 -12.29 -4.43
CA THR A 194 4.08 -12.25 -3.73
C THR A 194 3.88 -11.83 -2.27
N PRO A 195 4.76 -12.25 -1.34
CA PRO A 195 4.66 -11.83 0.06
C PRO A 195 4.60 -10.30 0.24
N GLU A 196 5.38 -9.55 -0.54
CA GLU A 196 5.42 -8.09 -0.53
C GLU A 196 4.08 -7.48 -0.94
N GLU A 197 3.45 -8.00 -2.00
CA GLU A 197 2.16 -7.51 -2.49
C GLU A 197 1.01 -7.91 -1.58
N VAL A 198 1.07 -9.10 -0.98
CA VAL A 198 0.11 -9.52 0.05
C VAL A 198 0.20 -8.58 1.25
N MET A 199 1.41 -8.26 1.71
CA MET A 199 1.60 -7.30 2.81
C MET A 199 1.12 -5.90 2.42
N ALA A 200 1.42 -5.44 1.22
CA ALA A 200 0.92 -4.15 0.73
C ALA A 200 -0.60 -4.10 0.79
N TRP A 201 -1.27 -5.16 0.31
CA TRP A 201 -2.73 -5.27 0.36
C TRP A 201 -3.25 -5.27 1.80
N CYS A 202 -2.62 -6.01 2.71
CA CYS A 202 -3.01 -6.05 4.12
C CYS A 202 -2.89 -4.67 4.78
N TYR A 203 -1.77 -3.96 4.57
CA TYR A 203 -1.55 -2.61 5.10
C TYR A 203 -2.58 -1.61 4.56
N ALA A 204 -2.77 -1.57 3.24
CA ALA A 204 -3.72 -0.67 2.61
C ALA A 204 -5.15 -0.92 3.11
N SER A 205 -5.58 -2.19 3.15
CA SER A 205 -6.89 -2.60 3.64
C SER A 205 -7.13 -2.12 5.08
N TYR A 206 -6.18 -2.42 5.98
CA TYR A 206 -6.30 -2.04 7.39
C TYR A 206 -6.30 -0.53 7.60
N PHE A 207 -5.41 0.23 6.96
CA PHE A 207 -5.36 1.69 7.13
C PHE A 207 -6.59 2.40 6.58
N ILE A 208 -7.12 1.96 5.43
CA ILE A 208 -8.36 2.51 4.86
C ILE A 208 -9.54 2.19 5.77
N TRP A 209 -9.67 0.94 6.23
CA TRP A 209 -10.72 0.59 7.17
C TRP A 209 -10.63 1.38 8.46
N ARG A 210 -9.42 1.53 9.01
CA ARG A 210 -9.20 2.30 10.24
C ARG A 210 -9.67 3.74 10.06
N LYS A 211 -9.30 4.38 8.95
CA LYS A 211 -9.74 5.73 8.58
C LYS A 211 -11.27 5.82 8.54
N ASN A 212 -11.93 4.84 7.93
CA ASN A 212 -13.38 4.78 7.84
C ASN A 212 -14.07 4.55 9.20
N ASN A 213 -13.37 3.97 10.18
CA ASN A 213 -13.91 3.64 11.51
C ASN A 213 -13.39 4.57 12.63
N LEU A 214 -12.79 5.72 12.30
CA LEU A 214 -12.30 6.67 13.30
C LEU A 214 -13.41 7.20 14.23
N HIS A 215 -14.65 7.22 13.76
CA HIS A 215 -15.83 7.61 14.52
C HIS A 215 -16.29 6.53 15.53
N SER A 216 -15.67 5.34 15.52
CA SER A 216 -15.97 4.23 16.45
C SER A 216 -14.68 3.66 17.06
N PRO A 217 -14.08 4.35 18.04
CA PRO A 217 -12.82 3.92 18.67
C PRO A 217 -12.87 2.51 19.26
N ASP A 218 -13.99 2.13 19.88
CA ASP A 218 -14.19 0.80 20.49
C ASP A 218 -14.08 -0.33 19.45
N THR A 219 -14.60 -0.10 18.25
CA THR A 219 -14.51 -1.05 17.13
C THR A 219 -13.04 -1.25 16.72
N VAL A 220 -12.29 -0.16 16.61
CA VAL A 220 -10.86 -0.19 16.26
C VAL A 220 -10.06 -0.91 17.35
N GLU A 221 -10.30 -0.59 18.62
CA GLU A 221 -9.60 -1.22 19.74
C GLU A 221 -9.93 -2.72 19.85
N LEU A 222 -11.20 -3.09 19.72
CA LEU A 222 -11.63 -4.48 19.75
C LEU A 222 -10.97 -5.29 18.63
N PHE A 223 -10.90 -4.74 17.42
CA PHE A 223 -10.20 -5.37 16.31
C PHE A 223 -8.71 -5.57 16.63
N ILE A 224 -8.01 -4.52 17.09
CA ILE A 224 -6.59 -4.60 17.45
C ILE A 224 -6.35 -5.68 18.51
N ARG A 225 -7.19 -5.74 19.55
CA ARG A 225 -7.10 -6.74 20.62
C ARG A 225 -7.29 -8.15 20.10
N LYS A 226 -8.33 -8.38 19.29
CA LYS A 226 -8.60 -9.68 18.66
C LYS A 226 -7.47 -10.11 17.74
N PHE A 227 -6.94 -9.18 16.94
CA PHE A 227 -5.80 -9.43 16.07
C PHE A 227 -4.56 -9.84 16.87
N LYS A 228 -4.18 -9.08 17.90
CA LYS A 228 -3.02 -9.39 18.75
C LYS A 228 -3.13 -10.78 19.38
N SER A 229 -4.32 -11.14 19.86
CA SER A 229 -4.60 -12.48 20.39
C SER A 229 -4.41 -13.57 19.32
N ALA A 230 -5.04 -13.41 18.15
CA ALA A 230 -4.93 -14.37 17.05
C ALA A 230 -3.49 -14.51 16.53
N TRP A 231 -2.75 -13.40 16.45
CA TRP A 231 -1.37 -13.38 16.02
C TRP A 231 -0.44 -14.08 17.02
N SER A 232 -0.66 -13.90 18.32
CA SER A 232 0.06 -14.63 19.35
C SER A 232 -0.14 -16.15 19.22
N THR A 233 -1.39 -16.59 18.98
CA THR A 233 -1.68 -18.00 18.70
C THR A 233 -0.96 -18.49 17.44
N GLN A 234 -0.97 -17.72 16.36
CA GLN A 234 -0.30 -18.09 15.11
C GLN A 234 1.22 -18.17 15.25
N LYS A 235 1.84 -17.21 15.94
CA LYS A 235 3.27 -17.25 16.31
C LYS A 235 3.62 -18.53 17.06
N ASN A 236 2.82 -18.91 18.06
CA ASN A 236 3.02 -20.15 18.80
C ASN A 236 2.88 -21.40 17.93
N ARG A 237 1.92 -21.42 16.99
CA ARG A 237 1.77 -22.53 16.03
C ARG A 237 2.99 -22.66 15.13
N ILE A 238 3.49 -21.55 14.59
CA ILE A 238 4.69 -21.53 13.75
C ILE A 238 5.90 -22.01 14.54
N LYS A 239 6.10 -21.51 15.77
CA LYS A 239 7.17 -21.95 16.67
C LYS A 239 7.12 -23.46 16.92
N ASN A 240 5.95 -23.98 17.26
CA ASN A 240 5.77 -25.42 17.51
C ASN A 240 6.05 -26.27 16.26
N LYS A 241 5.62 -25.82 15.07
CA LYS A 241 5.84 -26.54 13.80
C LYS A 241 7.30 -26.48 13.35
N MET A 242 7.91 -25.31 13.35
CA MET A 242 9.23 -25.07 12.73
C MET A 242 10.40 -25.35 13.68
N GLU A 243 10.34 -24.85 14.92
CA GLU A 243 11.45 -25.01 15.87
C GLU A 243 11.36 -26.32 16.63
N LYS A 244 10.18 -26.61 17.21
CA LYS A 244 10.00 -27.78 18.07
C LYS A 244 9.64 -29.05 17.30
N LYS A 245 9.35 -28.95 15.99
CA LYS A 245 8.91 -30.05 15.12
C LYS A 245 7.74 -30.85 15.69
N LEU A 246 6.89 -30.18 16.47
CA LEU A 246 5.70 -30.78 17.07
C LEU A 246 4.59 -30.87 16.03
N LYS A 247 3.90 -32.00 16.01
CA LYS A 247 2.66 -32.16 15.24
C LYS A 247 1.47 -32.06 16.18
N PRO A 248 0.47 -31.22 15.86
CA PRO A 248 -0.75 -31.19 16.66
C PRO A 248 -1.48 -32.54 16.53
N LEU A 249 -1.92 -33.07 17.67
CA LEU A 249 -2.73 -34.26 17.75
C LEU A 249 -4.08 -33.86 18.35
N ASN A 250 -5.12 -33.79 17.51
CA ASN A 250 -6.48 -33.54 17.96
C ASN A 250 -7.18 -34.89 18.11
N VAL A 251 -7.43 -35.29 19.35
CA VAL A 251 -8.12 -36.54 19.68
C VAL A 251 -9.26 -36.26 20.66
N ASN A 252 -10.39 -36.93 20.47
CA ASN A 252 -11.47 -36.93 21.43
C ASN A 252 -11.18 -38.05 22.45
N ILE A 253 -11.17 -37.71 23.73
CA ILE A 253 -11.00 -38.65 24.84
C ILE A 253 -12.22 -38.57 25.76
N SER A 254 -12.46 -39.62 26.54
CA SER A 254 -13.51 -39.57 27.57
C SER A 254 -13.19 -38.52 28.64
N GLN A 255 -14.23 -38.01 29.31
CA GLN A 255 -14.07 -37.08 30.42
C GLN A 255 -13.19 -37.67 31.53
N GLU A 256 -13.40 -38.94 31.86
CA GLU A 256 -12.60 -39.67 32.85
C GLU A 256 -11.11 -39.69 32.48
N ALA A 257 -10.77 -40.01 31.22
CA ALA A 257 -9.38 -40.01 30.77
C ALA A 257 -8.77 -38.59 30.79
N HIS A 258 -9.56 -37.56 30.48
CA HIS A 258 -9.13 -36.18 30.59
C HIS A 258 -8.80 -35.79 32.04
N ASP A 259 -9.65 -36.21 32.98
CA ASP A 259 -9.47 -35.90 34.41
C ASP A 259 -8.27 -36.64 35.01
N MET A 260 -8.05 -37.91 34.62
CA MET A 260 -6.83 -38.66 34.96
C MET A 260 -5.56 -37.95 34.46
N LEU A 261 -5.55 -37.52 33.19
CA LEU A 261 -4.42 -36.79 32.61
C LEU A 261 -4.14 -35.50 33.39
N ARG A 262 -5.18 -34.76 33.76
CA ARG A 262 -5.06 -33.49 34.47
C ARG A 262 -4.57 -33.68 35.90
N HIS A 263 -5.01 -34.74 36.57
CA HIS A 263 -4.53 -35.08 37.91
C HIS A 263 -3.02 -35.36 37.90
N ILE A 264 -2.55 -36.26 37.03
CA ILE A 264 -1.12 -36.59 36.89
C ILE A 264 -0.30 -35.35 36.53
N ALA A 265 -0.78 -34.55 35.57
CA ALA A 265 -0.12 -33.32 35.18
C ALA A 265 0.05 -32.33 36.36
N THR A 266 -0.93 -32.27 37.25
CA THR A 266 -0.90 -31.39 38.42
C THR A 266 0.05 -31.92 39.49
N GLU A 267 0.00 -33.22 39.78
CA GLU A 267 0.88 -33.85 40.78
C GLU A 267 2.36 -33.80 40.37
N GLU A 268 2.66 -34.08 39.10
CA GLU A 268 4.03 -34.09 38.58
C GLU A 268 4.54 -32.70 38.15
N GLY A 269 3.67 -31.68 38.15
CA GLY A 269 4.04 -30.33 37.71
C GLY A 269 4.41 -30.24 36.22
N ILE A 270 3.85 -31.12 35.38
CA ILE A 270 4.13 -31.18 33.94
C ILE A 270 2.88 -30.91 33.10
N SER A 271 3.04 -30.59 31.82
CA SER A 271 1.89 -30.40 30.93
C SER A 271 1.19 -31.72 30.58
N ASN A 272 -0.12 -31.69 30.35
CA ASN A 272 -0.89 -32.85 29.84
C ASN A 272 -0.24 -33.50 28.61
N ASN A 273 0.31 -32.70 27.68
CA ASN A 273 1.01 -33.22 26.50
C ASN A 273 2.21 -34.10 26.87
N ARG A 274 2.92 -33.74 27.94
CA ARG A 274 4.09 -34.50 28.42
C ARG A 274 3.67 -35.80 29.07
N VAL A 275 2.55 -35.82 29.81
CA VAL A 275 1.96 -37.05 30.33
C VAL A 275 1.62 -38.01 29.18
N ILE A 276 0.98 -37.50 28.13
CA ILE A 276 0.63 -38.30 26.94
C ILE A 276 1.89 -38.85 26.24
N GLU A 277 2.91 -38.02 26.01
CA GLU A 277 4.18 -38.47 25.42
C GLU A 277 4.86 -39.55 26.25
N SER A 278 4.91 -39.37 27.59
CA SER A 278 5.47 -40.36 28.51
C SER A 278 4.71 -41.68 28.46
N ALA A 279 3.38 -41.64 28.47
CA ALA A 279 2.53 -42.82 28.37
C ALA A 279 2.75 -43.56 27.03
N LEU A 280 2.78 -42.83 25.91
CA LEU A 280 3.05 -43.40 24.58
C LEU A 280 4.44 -44.04 24.51
N MET A 281 5.46 -43.38 25.06
CA MET A 281 6.81 -43.92 25.11
C MET A 281 6.90 -45.19 25.95
N LEU A 282 6.18 -45.25 27.06
CA LEU A 282 6.13 -46.43 27.93
C LEU A 282 5.45 -47.61 27.23
N ILE A 283 4.30 -47.35 26.59
CA ILE A 283 3.58 -48.35 25.78
C ILE A 283 4.45 -48.83 24.62
N TYR A 284 5.10 -47.92 23.89
CA TYR A 284 5.97 -48.26 22.77
C TYR A 284 7.13 -49.15 23.23
N LYS A 285 7.87 -48.74 24.26
CA LYS A 285 8.98 -49.53 24.83
C LYS A 285 8.52 -50.92 25.27
N ASN A 286 7.34 -51.04 25.87
CA ASN A 286 6.82 -52.34 26.31
C ASN A 286 6.43 -53.25 25.14
N LYS A 287 5.98 -52.68 24.01
CA LYS A 287 5.57 -53.45 22.83
C LYS A 287 6.70 -53.76 21.84
N THR A 288 7.74 -52.93 21.80
CA THR A 288 8.86 -53.11 20.86
C THR A 288 10.10 -53.73 21.48
N LYS A 289 10.13 -53.93 22.81
CA LYS A 289 11.08 -54.85 23.43
C LYS A 289 10.72 -56.28 23.02
N LYS A 290 11.43 -56.81 22.02
CA LYS A 290 11.84 -58.23 22.03
C LYS A 290 12.91 -58.38 23.09
#